data_AF-C1FGM9-F1
#
_entry.id   AF-C1FGM9-F1
#
_cell.length_a   1.000
_cell.length_b   1.000
_cell.length_c   1.000
_cell.angle_alpha   90.00
_cell.angle_beta   90.00
_cell.angle_gamma   90.00
#
_symmetry.space_group_name_H-M   'P 1'
#
loop_
_entity.id
_entity.type
_entity.pdbx_description
1 polymer ?
#
loop_
_entity_poly.entity_id
_entity_poly.type
_entity_poly.pdbx_seq_one_letter_code
_entity_poly.pdbx_strand_id
1 'polypeptide(L)'
;FTCVACARGTFAGDAGTDACVACPAGSFANATGATSCVECQPGSFAKEEGASGCEACPKGSANADVGAAACVACPAGSFADAEGALACAECEPGSFAAEGGAWECGVCDAGSFSSDPGSTGCTKCEPGEFQAQTGRTTCEKCPQGKASAGAGASSCVACAAGSYAPDEGLEQCEVCGAGAYQEKTGKASCDVCPAGTFSNATGATDASACEPCPPGTHAGGVRSSDCAPCPAGAYAPDAGSVECATCP
;
A
#
# COMPACT_ATOMS: atom_id res chain seq x y z
N PHE A 1 55.27 -11.91 -49.98
CA PHE A 1 54.03 -12.16 -49.24
C PHE A 1 54.11 -11.40 -47.93
N THR A 2 53.30 -10.37 -47.77
CA THR A 2 53.17 -9.60 -46.52
C THR A 2 52.01 -10.19 -45.74
N CYS A 3 52.26 -10.80 -44.59
CA CYS A 3 51.17 -11.19 -43.67
C CYS A 3 50.47 -9.92 -43.20
N VAL A 4 49.19 -9.75 -43.58
CA VAL A 4 48.34 -8.70 -43.01
C VAL A 4 47.77 -9.26 -41.71
N ALA A 5 48.16 -8.66 -40.59
CA ALA A 5 47.56 -9.01 -39.30
C ALA A 5 46.11 -8.53 -39.26
N CYS A 6 45.20 -9.39 -38.80
CA CYS A 6 43.80 -9.02 -38.65
C CYS A 6 43.63 -7.84 -37.68
N ALA A 7 42.74 -6.91 -38.03
CA ALA A 7 42.43 -5.78 -37.17
C ALA A 7 41.67 -6.26 -35.92
N ARG A 8 41.61 -5.42 -34.89
CA ARG A 8 40.75 -5.67 -33.71
C ARG A 8 39.32 -5.95 -34.17
N GLY A 9 38.66 -6.89 -33.48
CA GLY A 9 37.35 -7.39 -33.87
C GLY A 9 37.36 -8.51 -34.91
N THR A 10 38.51 -8.83 -35.50
CA THR A 10 38.60 -9.89 -36.52
C THR A 10 39.68 -10.91 -36.18
N PHE A 11 39.52 -12.16 -36.63
CA PHE A 11 40.46 -13.25 -36.38
C PHE A 11 40.77 -14.06 -37.66
N ALA A 12 41.90 -14.77 -37.64
CA ALA A 12 42.27 -15.75 -38.66
C ALA A 12 42.68 -17.07 -37.98
N GLY A 13 41.84 -18.10 -38.10
CA GLY A 13 42.00 -19.39 -37.40
C GLY A 13 43.13 -20.27 -37.90
N ASP A 14 43.56 -20.08 -39.16
CA ASP A 14 44.61 -20.88 -39.80
C ASP A 14 45.78 -19.99 -40.25
N ALA A 15 47.00 -20.46 -40.03
CA ALA A 15 48.20 -19.78 -40.49
C ALA A 15 48.26 -19.79 -42.02
N GLY A 16 48.05 -18.63 -42.65
CA GLY A 16 48.14 -18.45 -44.11
C GLY A 16 46.83 -18.11 -44.81
N THR A 17 45.75 -17.82 -44.09
CA THR A 17 44.54 -17.26 -44.69
C THR A 17 44.65 -15.74 -44.84
N ASP A 18 44.37 -15.22 -46.03
CA ASP A 18 44.34 -13.77 -46.31
C ASP A 18 43.00 -13.11 -45.89
N ALA A 19 42.07 -13.88 -45.32
CA ALA A 19 40.73 -13.44 -44.98
C ALA A 19 40.53 -13.39 -43.45
N CYS A 20 40.42 -12.17 -42.93
CA CYS A 20 40.03 -11.92 -41.54
C CYS A 20 38.52 -12.00 -41.40
N VAL A 21 38.05 -12.82 -40.45
CA VAL A 21 36.63 -13.02 -40.17
C VAL A 21 36.25 -12.20 -38.93
N ALA A 22 35.12 -11.51 -38.97
CA ALA A 22 34.61 -10.78 -37.81
C ALA A 22 34.25 -11.74 -36.68
N CYS A 23 34.54 -11.33 -35.44
CA CYS A 23 34.07 -12.08 -34.29
C CYS A 23 32.54 -12.08 -34.25
N PRO A 24 31.89 -13.25 -34.08
CA PRO A 24 30.43 -13.29 -33.96
C PRO A 24 29.97 -12.51 -32.72
N ALA A 25 28.72 -12.03 -32.75
CA ALA A 25 28.11 -11.39 -31.58
C ALA A 25 28.25 -12.29 -30.34
N GLY A 26 28.53 -11.66 -29.20
CA GLY A 26 28.91 -12.34 -27.96
C GLY A 26 30.38 -12.68 -27.81
N SER A 27 31.22 -12.37 -28.80
CA SER A 27 32.66 -12.56 -28.73
C SER A 27 33.44 -11.36 -29.29
N PHE A 28 34.70 -11.23 -28.90
CA PHE A 28 35.54 -10.10 -29.28
C PHE A 28 36.99 -10.48 -29.56
N ALA A 29 37.70 -9.60 -30.28
CA ALA A 29 39.14 -9.66 -30.45
C ALA A 29 39.79 -8.30 -30.13
N ASN A 30 40.48 -8.22 -28.99
CA ASN A 30 41.10 -6.99 -28.48
C ASN A 30 42.47 -6.67 -29.14
N ALA A 31 43.13 -7.68 -29.71
CA ALA A 31 44.48 -7.56 -30.26
C ALA A 31 44.49 -7.69 -31.79
N THR A 32 45.44 -7.02 -32.43
CA THR A 32 45.73 -7.24 -33.85
C THR A 32 46.39 -8.60 -34.06
N GLY A 33 46.01 -9.32 -35.12
CA GLY A 33 46.51 -10.66 -35.41
C GLY A 33 45.91 -11.74 -34.51
N ALA A 34 44.70 -11.53 -33.98
CA ALA A 34 43.99 -12.53 -33.20
C ALA A 34 43.77 -13.81 -34.02
N THR A 35 44.03 -14.97 -33.40
CA THR A 35 43.81 -16.29 -34.02
C THR A 35 42.46 -16.89 -33.66
N SER A 36 41.77 -16.33 -32.67
CA SER A 36 40.44 -16.73 -32.22
C SER A 36 39.73 -15.56 -31.54
N CYS A 37 38.40 -15.64 -31.46
CA CYS A 37 37.60 -14.70 -30.66
C CYS A 37 37.50 -15.19 -29.21
N VAL A 38 37.42 -14.23 -28.29
CA VAL A 38 37.20 -14.47 -26.86
C VAL A 38 35.73 -14.22 -26.55
N GLU A 39 35.05 -15.17 -25.93
CA GLU A 39 33.65 -15.01 -25.54
C GLU A 39 33.51 -14.05 -24.36
N CYS A 40 32.44 -13.25 -24.40
CA CYS A 40 32.08 -12.38 -23.28
C CYS A 40 31.77 -13.21 -22.04
N GLN A 41 32.34 -12.80 -20.91
CA GLN A 41 32.08 -13.47 -19.63
C GLN A 41 30.71 -13.06 -19.09
N PRO A 42 30.12 -13.83 -18.16
CA PRO A 42 28.84 -13.46 -17.54
C PRO A 42 28.86 -12.02 -17.01
N GLY A 43 27.75 -11.32 -17.16
CA GLY A 43 27.66 -9.88 -16.87
C GLY A 43 28.17 -8.98 -17.99
N SER A 44 28.60 -9.52 -19.13
CA SER A 44 29.00 -8.73 -20.29
C SER A 44 28.43 -9.27 -21.59
N PHE A 45 28.36 -8.42 -22.61
CA PHE A 45 27.83 -8.75 -23.92
C PHE A 45 28.60 -8.06 -25.05
N ALA A 46 28.45 -8.58 -26.27
CA ALA A 46 28.93 -7.94 -27.49
C ALA A 46 27.82 -7.98 -28.55
N LYS A 47 27.16 -6.84 -28.79
CA LYS A 47 25.98 -6.77 -29.65
C LYS A 47 26.26 -6.99 -31.12
N GLU A 48 27.34 -6.38 -31.61
CA GLU A 48 27.67 -6.36 -33.02
C GLU A 48 28.77 -7.38 -33.34
N GLU A 49 28.71 -7.92 -34.56
CA GLU A 49 29.84 -8.66 -35.10
C GLU A 49 31.06 -7.74 -35.22
N GLY A 50 32.25 -8.28 -35.02
CA GLY A 50 33.47 -7.49 -35.08
C GLY A 50 33.78 -6.71 -33.81
N ALA A 51 33.18 -7.06 -32.68
CA ALA A 51 33.43 -6.39 -31.42
C ALA A 51 34.92 -6.47 -31.00
N SER A 52 35.48 -5.35 -30.53
CA SER A 52 36.86 -5.29 -30.03
C SER A 52 36.95 -5.41 -28.50
N GLY A 53 35.81 -5.50 -27.82
CA GLY A 53 35.65 -5.71 -26.38
C GLY A 53 34.22 -6.11 -26.04
N CYS A 54 34.00 -6.56 -24.82
CA CYS A 54 32.66 -6.77 -24.26
C CYS A 54 32.25 -5.55 -23.42
N GLU A 55 30.97 -5.22 -23.48
CA GLU A 55 30.35 -4.18 -22.66
C GLU A 55 29.67 -4.84 -21.46
N ALA A 56 29.78 -4.24 -20.27
CA ALA A 56 29.05 -4.73 -19.10
C ALA A 56 27.54 -4.54 -19.30
N CYS A 57 26.73 -5.43 -18.75
CA CYS A 57 25.28 -5.23 -18.75
C CYS A 57 24.95 -3.90 -18.07
N PRO A 58 24.20 -2.99 -18.72
CA PRO A 58 23.77 -1.76 -18.05
C PRO A 58 22.84 -2.10 -16.88
N LYS A 59 22.74 -1.18 -15.92
CA LYS A 59 21.77 -1.29 -14.82
C LYS A 59 20.36 -1.55 -15.35
N GLY A 60 19.59 -2.34 -14.61
CA GLY A 60 18.28 -2.83 -15.03
C GLY A 60 18.33 -3.97 -16.05
N SER A 61 19.51 -4.50 -16.37
CA SER A 61 19.65 -5.70 -17.18
C SER A 61 20.72 -6.63 -16.61
N ALA A 62 20.58 -7.92 -16.91
CA ALA A 62 21.50 -8.94 -16.45
C ALA A 62 21.74 -10.01 -17.51
N ASN A 63 22.85 -10.74 -17.38
CA ASN A 63 23.12 -11.92 -18.18
C ASN A 63 24.05 -12.87 -17.42
N ALA A 64 23.66 -14.14 -17.30
CA ALA A 64 24.47 -15.20 -16.68
C ALA A 64 25.27 -16.03 -17.70
N ASP A 65 24.98 -15.87 -18.99
CA ASP A 65 25.53 -16.74 -20.03
C ASP A 65 26.90 -16.25 -20.52
N VAL A 66 27.80 -17.19 -20.80
CA VAL A 66 29.03 -16.93 -21.54
C VAL A 66 28.68 -16.70 -23.01
N GLY A 67 29.32 -15.74 -23.66
CA GLY A 67 29.13 -15.48 -25.09
C GLY A 67 27.84 -14.74 -25.43
N ALA A 68 27.27 -13.95 -24.52
CA ALA A 68 26.00 -13.27 -24.77
C ALA A 68 26.10 -12.12 -25.76
N ALA A 69 25.19 -12.10 -26.73
CA ALA A 69 25.04 -11.00 -27.68
C ALA A 69 24.25 -9.81 -27.11
N ALA A 70 23.51 -9.99 -26.03
CA ALA A 70 22.74 -8.93 -25.37
C ALA A 70 22.48 -9.28 -23.91
N CYS A 71 22.26 -8.26 -23.08
CA CYS A 71 21.74 -8.44 -21.72
C CYS A 71 20.21 -8.43 -21.74
N VAL A 72 19.61 -9.18 -20.82
CA VAL A 72 18.15 -9.27 -20.68
C VAL A 72 17.71 -8.23 -19.66
N ALA A 73 16.76 -7.37 -20.03
CA ALA A 73 16.17 -6.42 -19.10
C ALA A 73 15.48 -7.18 -17.96
N CYS A 74 15.63 -6.68 -16.74
CA CYS A 74 14.96 -7.30 -15.60
C CYS A 74 13.44 -7.28 -15.80
N PRO A 75 12.74 -8.38 -15.52
CA PRO A 75 11.28 -8.38 -15.61
C PRO A 75 10.67 -7.41 -14.59
N ALA A 76 9.42 -7.01 -14.79
CA ALA A 76 8.68 -6.27 -13.78
C ALA A 76 8.69 -7.05 -12.46
N GLY A 77 8.82 -6.32 -11.34
CA GLY A 77 9.05 -6.90 -10.02
C GLY A 77 10.51 -7.19 -9.69
N SER A 78 11.44 -7.00 -10.64
CA SER A 78 12.86 -7.22 -10.40
C SER A 78 13.71 -6.04 -10.86
N PHE A 79 14.91 -5.94 -10.31
CA PHE A 79 15.86 -4.88 -10.62
C PHE A 79 17.30 -5.39 -10.72
N ALA A 80 18.17 -4.57 -11.30
CA ALA A 80 19.62 -4.74 -11.25
C ALA A 80 20.28 -3.38 -11.02
N ASP A 81 20.86 -3.16 -9.85
CA ASP A 81 21.43 -1.88 -9.42
C ASP A 81 22.92 -1.70 -9.79
N ALA A 82 23.57 -2.79 -10.21
CA ALA A 82 24.97 -2.84 -10.60
C ALA A 82 25.14 -3.05 -12.12
N GLU A 83 26.16 -2.42 -12.68
CA GLU A 83 26.63 -2.78 -14.02
C GLU A 83 27.24 -4.19 -13.99
N GLY A 84 27.02 -4.94 -15.06
CA GLY A 84 27.46 -6.32 -15.17
C GLY A 84 26.75 -7.30 -14.25
N ALA A 85 25.50 -7.01 -13.91
CA ALA A 85 24.68 -7.93 -13.12
C ALA A 85 24.55 -9.30 -13.81
N LEU A 86 24.70 -10.36 -13.02
CA LEU A 86 24.56 -11.74 -13.49
C LEU A 86 23.11 -12.22 -13.45
N ALA A 87 22.31 -11.63 -12.57
CA ALA A 87 20.90 -11.92 -12.40
C ALA A 87 20.16 -10.66 -11.94
N CYS A 88 18.85 -10.67 -12.12
CA CYS A 88 17.96 -9.66 -11.55
C CYS A 88 17.56 -10.06 -10.13
N ALA A 89 17.56 -9.11 -9.21
CA ALA A 89 17.07 -9.30 -7.85
C ALA A 89 15.58 -8.93 -7.80
N GLU A 90 14.77 -9.70 -7.08
CA GLU A 90 13.38 -9.35 -6.84
C GLU A 90 13.27 -8.15 -5.89
N CYS A 91 12.26 -7.32 -6.10
CA CYS A 91 11.92 -6.27 -5.15
C CYS A 91 11.51 -6.89 -3.81
N GLU A 92 12.08 -6.41 -2.72
CA GLU A 92 11.70 -6.86 -1.38
C GLU A 92 10.25 -6.44 -1.05
N PRO A 93 9.56 -7.18 -0.15
CA PRO A 93 8.26 -6.76 0.35
C PRO A 93 8.25 -5.29 0.82
N GLY A 94 7.17 -4.58 0.50
CA GLY A 94 7.07 -3.13 0.68
C GLY A 94 7.65 -2.30 -0.47
N SER A 95 8.24 -2.94 -1.48
CA SER A 95 8.72 -2.29 -2.70
C SER A 95 8.15 -2.95 -3.96
N PHE A 96 8.32 -2.29 -5.10
CA PHE A 96 7.80 -2.72 -6.38
C PHE A 96 8.65 -2.24 -7.56
N ALA A 97 8.56 -2.93 -8.69
CA ALA A 97 9.05 -2.46 -9.98
C ALA A 97 7.94 -2.64 -11.03
N ALA A 98 7.28 -1.55 -11.42
CA ALA A 98 6.10 -1.61 -12.27
C ALA A 98 6.38 -2.08 -13.69
N GLU A 99 7.54 -1.74 -14.22
CA GLU A 99 7.96 -2.07 -15.57
C GLU A 99 9.28 -2.84 -15.53
N GLY A 100 9.58 -3.55 -16.61
CA GLY A 100 10.88 -4.19 -16.78
C GLY A 100 11.99 -3.17 -17.01
N GLY A 101 13.24 -3.58 -16.78
CA GLY A 101 14.40 -2.71 -16.90
C GLY A 101 14.65 -1.82 -15.67
N ALA A 102 14.00 -2.10 -14.54
CA ALA A 102 14.19 -1.32 -13.33
C ALA A 102 15.63 -1.48 -12.79
N TRP A 103 16.28 -0.39 -12.45
CA TRP A 103 17.60 -0.39 -11.81
C TRP A 103 17.52 -0.21 -10.29
N GLU A 104 16.33 0.09 -9.78
CA GLU A 104 15.98 0.14 -8.36
C GLU A 104 14.49 -0.20 -8.20
N CYS A 105 14.09 -0.64 -7.01
CA CYS A 105 12.68 -0.82 -6.67
C CYS A 105 12.10 0.47 -6.08
N GLY A 106 10.91 0.87 -6.53
CA GLY A 106 10.13 1.90 -5.88
C GLY A 106 9.56 1.40 -4.56
N VAL A 107 9.52 2.23 -3.53
CA VAL A 107 8.89 1.89 -2.25
C VAL A 107 7.40 2.18 -2.29
N CYS A 108 6.59 1.37 -1.60
CA CYS A 108 5.18 1.69 -1.44
C CYS A 108 4.98 2.93 -0.59
N ASP A 109 4.26 3.91 -1.12
CA ASP A 109 3.92 5.13 -0.39
C ASP A 109 2.96 4.86 0.77
N ALA A 110 2.87 5.82 1.70
CA ALA A 110 1.88 5.77 2.77
C ALA A 110 0.46 5.57 2.19
N GLY A 111 -0.33 4.74 2.88
CA GLY A 111 -1.63 4.26 2.42
C GLY A 111 -1.57 3.07 1.46
N SER A 112 -0.39 2.57 1.11
CA SER A 112 -0.24 1.38 0.28
C SER A 112 0.82 0.42 0.85
N PHE A 113 0.78 -0.83 0.41
CA PHE A 113 1.68 -1.89 0.84
C PHE A 113 1.98 -2.88 -0.27
N SER A 114 3.00 -3.71 -0.08
CA SER A 114 3.29 -4.88 -0.91
C SER A 114 3.74 -6.03 -0.01
N SER A 115 2.97 -7.11 0.04
CA SER A 115 3.25 -8.27 0.91
C SER A 115 4.32 -9.19 0.35
N ASP A 116 4.37 -9.31 -0.97
CA ASP A 116 5.12 -10.35 -1.65
C ASP A 116 6.40 -9.79 -2.26
N PRO A 117 7.50 -10.58 -2.28
CA PRO A 117 8.66 -10.23 -3.07
C PRO A 117 8.28 -10.21 -4.56
N GLY A 118 9.01 -9.44 -5.35
CA GLY A 118 8.79 -9.41 -6.80
C GLY A 118 7.56 -8.62 -7.23
N SER A 119 7.00 -7.76 -6.36
CA SER A 119 5.76 -7.05 -6.69
C SER A 119 5.94 -6.05 -7.83
N THR A 120 4.94 -5.98 -8.70
CA THR A 120 4.86 -5.00 -9.80
C THR A 120 4.08 -3.75 -9.40
N GLY A 121 3.54 -3.69 -8.19
CA GLY A 121 2.84 -2.51 -7.70
C GLY A 121 2.56 -2.57 -6.21
N CYS A 122 1.96 -1.49 -5.71
CA CYS A 122 1.50 -1.43 -4.33
C CYS A 122 -0.01 -1.55 -4.28
N THR A 123 -0.48 -2.34 -3.32
CA THR A 123 -1.89 -2.48 -2.98
C THR A 123 -2.28 -1.38 -2.01
N LYS A 124 -3.33 -0.62 -2.31
CA LYS A 124 -3.85 0.39 -1.39
C LYS A 124 -4.49 -0.29 -0.17
N CYS A 125 -4.39 0.34 1.00
CA CYS A 125 -5.18 -0.07 2.15
C CYS A 125 -6.67 -0.06 1.82
N GLU A 126 -7.41 -1.03 2.32
CA GLU A 126 -8.86 -1.07 2.15
C GLU A 126 -9.53 0.01 3.03
N PRO A 127 -10.79 0.40 2.74
CA PRO A 127 -11.58 1.18 3.68
C PRO A 127 -11.58 0.54 5.08
N GLY A 128 -11.52 1.37 6.11
CA GLY A 128 -11.34 0.92 7.49
C GLY A 128 -9.88 0.65 7.88
N GLU A 129 -8.95 0.66 6.94
CA GLU A 129 -7.51 0.48 7.21
C GLU A 129 -6.70 1.73 6.85
N PHE A 130 -5.47 1.77 7.35
CA PHE A 130 -4.50 2.81 7.05
C PHE A 130 -3.06 2.29 7.07
N GLN A 131 -2.15 3.03 6.44
CA GLN A 131 -0.71 2.79 6.55
C GLN A 131 0.05 4.12 6.60
N ALA A 132 0.58 4.48 7.76
CA ALA A 132 1.23 5.77 7.96
C ALA A 132 2.65 5.86 7.41
N GLN A 133 3.31 4.72 7.19
CA GLN A 133 4.72 4.64 6.80
C GLN A 133 4.87 4.12 5.36
N THR A 134 5.96 4.49 4.70
CA THR A 134 6.33 3.93 3.40
C THR A 134 7.01 2.57 3.56
N GLY A 135 7.07 1.78 2.49
CA GLY A 135 7.82 0.51 2.47
C GLY A 135 7.19 -0.59 3.32
N ARG A 136 5.87 -0.55 3.52
CA ARG A 136 5.18 -1.47 4.42
C ARG A 136 4.57 -2.64 3.67
N THR A 137 4.42 -3.74 4.39
CA THR A 137 3.97 -5.02 3.84
C THR A 137 2.51 -5.35 4.16
N THR A 138 1.87 -4.54 5.00
CA THR A 138 0.47 -4.66 5.40
C THR A 138 -0.10 -3.29 5.75
N CYS A 139 -1.42 -3.18 5.79
CA CYS A 139 -2.12 -2.07 6.42
C CYS A 139 -2.56 -2.43 7.85
N GLU A 140 -2.85 -1.40 8.63
CA GLU A 140 -3.36 -1.51 10.00
C GLU A 140 -4.82 -1.08 10.04
N LYS A 141 -5.64 -1.76 10.85
CA LYS A 141 -7.04 -1.35 11.04
C LYS A 141 -7.12 -0.02 11.79
N CYS A 142 -8.11 0.79 11.44
CA CYS A 142 -8.41 1.98 12.21
C CYS A 142 -8.78 1.59 13.65
N PRO A 143 -8.16 2.20 14.67
CA PRO A 143 -8.51 1.91 16.05
C PRO A 143 -9.91 2.43 16.39
N GLN A 144 -10.49 1.91 17.47
CA GLN A 144 -11.78 2.39 18.00
C GLN A 144 -11.80 3.92 18.14
N GLY A 145 -12.97 4.50 17.87
CA GLY A 145 -13.16 5.95 17.79
C GLY A 145 -12.63 6.60 16.52
N LYS A 146 -12.05 5.85 15.58
CA LYS A 146 -11.61 6.36 14.27
C LYS A 146 -12.15 5.52 13.12
N ALA A 147 -12.21 6.14 11.95
CA ALA A 147 -12.64 5.50 10.72
C ALA A 147 -11.83 5.96 9.50
N SER A 148 -11.90 5.20 8.41
CA SER A 148 -11.29 5.56 7.12
C SER A 148 -12.21 5.17 5.97
N ALA A 149 -12.80 6.16 5.31
CA ALA A 149 -13.85 5.92 4.32
C ALA A 149 -13.34 5.50 2.93
N GLY A 150 -12.05 5.74 2.65
CA GLY A 150 -11.48 5.56 1.32
C GLY A 150 -10.30 4.61 1.34
N ALA A 151 -10.13 3.88 0.23
CA ALA A 151 -8.93 3.10 0.02
C ALA A 151 -7.69 4.00 -0.07
N GLY A 152 -6.56 3.53 0.42
CA GLY A 152 -5.29 4.25 0.33
C GLY A 152 -5.05 5.26 1.45
N ALA A 153 -5.71 5.10 2.60
CA ALA A 153 -5.56 6.06 3.69
C ALA A 153 -4.20 5.94 4.38
N SER A 154 -3.53 7.08 4.57
CA SER A 154 -2.30 7.15 5.39
C SER A 154 -2.58 7.36 6.87
N SER A 155 -3.83 7.68 7.23
CA SER A 155 -4.26 7.86 8.63
C SER A 155 -5.77 7.70 8.77
N CYS A 156 -6.22 7.31 9.95
CA CYS A 156 -7.64 7.27 10.30
C CYS A 156 -8.13 8.60 10.87
N VAL A 157 -9.37 8.94 10.52
CA VAL A 157 -10.04 10.16 10.97
C VAL A 157 -10.81 9.86 12.25
N ALA A 158 -10.62 10.69 13.29
CA ALA A 158 -11.40 10.56 14.52
C ALA A 158 -12.88 10.88 14.27
N CYS A 159 -13.77 10.08 14.86
CA CYS A 159 -15.20 10.34 14.77
C CYS A 159 -15.53 11.68 15.42
N ALA A 160 -16.30 12.50 14.72
CA ALA A 160 -16.71 13.81 15.21
C ALA A 160 -17.67 13.67 16.41
N ALA A 161 -17.89 14.77 17.13
CA ALA A 161 -18.98 14.85 18.10
C ALA A 161 -20.31 14.44 17.42
N GLY A 162 -21.18 13.77 18.18
CA GLY A 162 -22.39 13.14 17.66
C GLY A 162 -22.17 11.81 16.94
N SER A 163 -20.92 11.33 16.85
CA SER A 163 -20.57 10.05 16.24
C SER A 163 -19.53 9.27 17.05
N TYR A 164 -19.42 7.98 16.77
CA TYR A 164 -18.53 7.05 17.45
C TYR A 164 -18.08 5.93 16.50
N ALA A 165 -17.04 5.19 16.88
CA ALA A 165 -16.64 3.96 16.19
C ALA A 165 -16.40 2.85 17.23
N PRO A 166 -17.33 1.90 17.39
CA PRO A 166 -17.27 0.90 18.46
C PRO A 166 -16.18 -0.14 18.24
N ASP A 167 -15.93 -0.47 16.98
CA ASP A 167 -15.01 -1.51 16.56
C ASP A 167 -13.82 -0.94 15.81
N GLU A 168 -12.76 -1.75 15.72
CA GLU A 168 -11.62 -1.45 14.85
C GLU A 168 -11.97 -1.74 13.39
N GLY A 169 -11.33 -1.05 12.46
CA GLY A 169 -11.52 -1.29 11.03
C GLY A 169 -12.77 -0.62 10.46
N LEU A 170 -13.32 0.38 11.13
CA LEU A 170 -14.56 1.01 10.69
C LEU A 170 -14.34 1.91 9.48
N GLU A 171 -15.15 1.75 8.44
CA GLU A 171 -15.06 2.58 7.23
C GLU A 171 -15.62 3.99 7.48
N GLN A 172 -16.71 4.07 8.24
CA GLN A 172 -17.41 5.30 8.56
C GLN A 172 -17.86 5.30 10.01
N CYS A 173 -17.74 6.45 10.66
CA CYS A 173 -18.23 6.62 12.02
C CYS A 173 -19.75 6.46 12.09
N GLU A 174 -20.19 5.75 13.12
CA GLU A 174 -21.61 5.60 13.43
C GLU A 174 -22.12 6.85 14.13
N VAL A 175 -23.34 7.26 13.80
CA VAL A 175 -23.98 8.41 14.43
C VAL A 175 -24.68 7.97 15.71
N CYS A 176 -24.61 8.78 16.78
CA CYS A 176 -25.39 8.55 17.97
C CYS A 176 -26.88 8.52 17.64
N GLY A 177 -27.53 7.39 17.85
CA GLY A 177 -28.98 7.28 17.70
C GLY A 177 -29.74 8.09 18.74
N ALA A 178 -31.05 8.18 18.58
CA ALA A 178 -31.94 8.80 19.56
C ALA A 178 -31.72 8.24 20.98
N GLY A 179 -31.88 9.11 21.98
CA GLY A 179 -31.59 8.84 23.38
C GLY A 179 -30.11 8.81 23.72
N ALA A 180 -29.21 9.18 22.80
CA ALA A 180 -27.77 9.20 23.04
C ALA A 180 -27.10 10.44 22.41
N TYR A 181 -25.97 10.84 22.95
CA TYR A 181 -25.18 11.98 22.52
C TYR A 181 -23.68 11.69 22.62
N GLN A 182 -22.84 12.48 21.97
CA GLN A 182 -21.40 12.42 22.15
C GLN A 182 -20.76 13.80 21.95
N GLU A 183 -20.20 14.37 23.02
CA GLU A 183 -19.56 15.69 23.03
C GLU A 183 -18.13 15.70 22.49
N LYS A 184 -17.44 14.57 22.59
CA LYS A 184 -16.01 14.46 22.30
C LYS A 184 -15.76 13.71 21.01
N THR A 185 -14.74 14.14 20.29
CA THR A 185 -14.25 13.41 19.12
C THR A 185 -13.51 12.14 19.52
N GLY A 186 -13.47 11.15 18.64
CA GLY A 186 -12.60 9.98 18.82
C GLY A 186 -13.14 8.95 19.81
N LYS A 187 -14.47 8.84 19.96
CA LYS A 187 -15.09 8.00 20.98
C LYS A 187 -15.57 6.67 20.42
N ALA A 188 -15.48 5.64 21.25
CA ALA A 188 -15.90 4.28 20.91
C ALA A 188 -17.38 4.02 21.23
N SER A 189 -18.06 4.96 21.89
CA SER A 189 -19.48 4.85 22.21
C SER A 189 -20.09 6.23 22.41
N CYS A 190 -21.41 6.31 22.30
CA CYS A 190 -22.18 7.48 22.73
C CYS A 190 -22.53 7.38 24.21
N ASP A 191 -22.61 8.53 24.86
CA ASP A 191 -23.21 8.68 26.17
C ASP A 191 -24.74 8.61 26.03
N VAL A 192 -25.41 7.98 26.98
CA VAL A 192 -26.87 7.80 26.91
C VAL A 192 -27.58 8.83 27.78
N CYS A 193 -28.77 9.25 27.33
CA CYS A 193 -29.64 10.08 28.14
C CYS A 193 -30.03 9.33 29.43
N PRO A 194 -29.89 9.95 30.61
CA PRO A 194 -30.26 9.34 31.87
C PRO A 194 -31.77 9.12 31.97
N ALA A 195 -32.19 8.25 32.88
CA ALA A 195 -33.60 8.03 33.16
C ALA A 195 -34.30 9.35 33.52
N GLY A 196 -35.56 9.47 33.10
CA GLY A 196 -36.37 10.69 33.24
C GLY A 196 -36.14 11.69 32.10
N THR A 197 -35.14 11.47 31.24
CA THR A 197 -34.89 12.30 30.07
C THR A 197 -35.02 11.52 28.77
N PHE A 198 -35.27 12.22 27.68
CA PHE A 198 -35.35 11.65 26.34
C PHE A 198 -34.64 12.56 25.33
N SER A 199 -34.26 11.99 24.20
CA SER A 199 -33.77 12.77 23.06
C SER A 199 -34.21 12.12 21.76
N ASN A 200 -34.94 12.84 20.91
CA ASN A 200 -35.30 12.35 19.57
C ASN A 200 -34.26 12.77 18.52
N ALA A 201 -33.21 13.51 18.92
CA ALA A 201 -32.16 13.93 18.00
C ALA A 201 -31.22 12.76 17.69
N THR A 202 -30.90 12.59 16.42
CA THR A 202 -29.76 11.77 15.98
C THR A 202 -28.53 12.65 15.83
N GLY A 203 -27.37 12.11 16.20
CA GLY A 203 -26.11 12.84 16.14
C GLY A 203 -26.01 13.96 17.18
N ALA A 204 -26.70 13.83 18.32
CA ALA A 204 -26.63 14.81 19.38
C ALA A 204 -25.18 14.98 19.87
N THR A 205 -24.72 16.23 19.92
CA THR A 205 -23.33 16.56 20.27
C THR A 205 -23.18 17.03 21.71
N ASP A 206 -24.25 17.06 22.51
CA ASP A 206 -24.23 17.60 23.87
C ASP A 206 -25.30 16.94 24.74
N ALA A 207 -25.04 16.87 26.04
CA ALA A 207 -25.99 16.35 27.03
C ALA A 207 -27.27 17.19 27.11
N SER A 208 -27.23 18.46 26.71
CA SER A 208 -28.41 19.34 26.64
C SER A 208 -29.49 18.82 25.67
N ALA A 209 -29.15 17.89 24.78
CA ALA A 209 -30.12 17.23 23.92
C ALA A 209 -31.03 16.24 24.68
N CYS A 210 -30.69 15.87 25.91
CA CYS A 210 -31.51 15.04 26.78
C CYS A 210 -32.51 15.93 27.55
N GLU A 211 -33.70 16.08 26.99
CA GLU A 211 -34.76 16.88 27.59
C GLU A 211 -35.51 16.08 28.66
N PRO A 212 -35.89 16.69 29.79
CA PRO A 212 -36.70 16.01 30.79
C PRO A 212 -38.09 15.69 30.25
N CYS A 213 -38.62 14.51 30.58
CA CYS A 213 -39.96 14.13 30.20
C CYS A 213 -40.99 15.12 30.75
N PRO A 214 -41.92 15.64 29.92
CA PRO A 214 -42.91 16.60 30.39
C PRO A 214 -43.88 15.97 31.42
N PRO A 215 -44.52 16.77 32.28
CA PRO A 215 -45.54 16.29 33.21
C PRO A 215 -46.62 15.44 32.50
N GLY A 216 -47.03 14.36 33.16
CA GLY A 216 -47.94 13.35 32.60
C GLY A 216 -47.25 12.24 31.80
N THR A 217 -45.92 12.29 31.63
CA THR A 217 -45.11 11.27 30.95
C THR A 217 -43.91 10.85 31.79
N HIS A 218 -43.30 9.71 31.46
CA HIS A 218 -42.14 9.18 32.16
C HIS A 218 -41.16 8.43 31.22
N ALA A 219 -39.90 8.32 31.63
CA ALA A 219 -38.89 7.48 30.98
C ALA A 219 -38.09 6.69 32.03
N GLY A 220 -38.47 5.43 32.27
CA GLY A 220 -37.84 4.61 33.32
C GLY A 220 -36.48 4.02 32.94
N GLY A 221 -36.19 3.93 31.64
CA GLY A 221 -34.93 3.43 31.12
C GLY A 221 -33.95 4.55 30.79
N VAL A 222 -32.66 4.19 30.66
CA VAL A 222 -31.67 5.02 29.98
C VAL A 222 -31.86 4.92 28.47
N ARG A 223 -31.31 5.89 27.72
CA ARG A 223 -31.37 5.91 26.25
C ARG A 223 -32.80 5.99 25.69
N SER A 224 -33.67 6.76 26.33
CA SER A 224 -35.04 6.96 25.85
C SER A 224 -35.06 7.89 24.64
N SER A 225 -35.72 7.47 23.56
CA SER A 225 -35.96 8.31 22.38
C SER A 225 -37.25 9.14 22.49
N ASP A 226 -38.14 8.77 23.42
CA ASP A 226 -39.43 9.40 23.66
C ASP A 226 -39.88 9.15 25.12
N CYS A 227 -40.91 9.86 25.57
CA CYS A 227 -41.51 9.68 26.89
C CYS A 227 -42.82 8.89 26.81
N ALA A 228 -42.98 7.92 27.71
CA ALA A 228 -44.21 7.13 27.79
C ALA A 228 -45.28 7.88 28.61
N PRO A 229 -46.54 7.96 28.16
CA PRO A 229 -47.62 8.57 28.96
C PRO A 229 -47.93 7.71 30.18
N CYS A 230 -48.36 8.35 31.28
CA CYS A 230 -48.81 7.60 32.45
C CYS A 230 -50.08 6.80 32.15
N PRO A 231 -50.17 5.54 32.64
CA PRO A 231 -51.37 4.74 32.50
C PRO A 231 -52.54 5.34 33.30
N ALA A 232 -53.76 4.97 32.94
CA ALA A 232 -54.96 5.43 33.63
C ALA A 232 -54.92 5.10 35.13
N GLY A 233 -55.19 6.09 35.98
CA GLY A 233 -55.08 5.95 37.44
C GLY A 233 -53.68 6.23 38.01
N ALA A 234 -52.74 6.66 37.16
CA ALA A 234 -51.42 7.15 37.57
C ALA A 234 -51.12 8.53 36.98
N TYR A 235 -50.20 9.27 37.60
CA TYR A 235 -49.78 10.61 37.19
C TYR A 235 -48.29 10.83 37.44
N ALA A 236 -47.67 11.70 36.64
CA ALA A 236 -46.30 12.18 36.80
C ALA A 236 -46.36 13.71 36.96
N PRO A 237 -46.27 14.24 38.19
CA PRO A 237 -46.51 15.66 38.44
C PRO A 237 -45.34 16.55 37.98
N ASP A 238 -44.11 16.03 38.05
CA ASP A 238 -42.89 16.78 37.78
C ASP A 238 -42.29 16.40 36.43
N ALA A 239 -41.62 17.37 35.80
CA ALA A 239 -40.78 17.09 34.65
C ALA A 239 -39.60 16.20 35.06
N GLY A 240 -39.20 15.27 34.20
CA GLY A 240 -38.10 14.34 34.49
C GLY A 240 -38.52 13.09 35.25
N SER A 241 -39.83 12.78 35.29
CA SER A 241 -40.33 11.60 36.00
C SER A 241 -39.81 10.28 35.39
N VAL A 242 -39.27 9.39 36.21
CA VAL A 242 -38.79 8.05 35.78
C VAL A 242 -39.92 7.02 35.79
N GLU A 243 -40.93 7.23 36.62
CA GLU A 243 -42.11 6.39 36.79
C GLU A 243 -43.34 7.23 37.14
N CYS A 244 -44.52 6.64 37.02
CA CYS A 244 -45.78 7.30 37.37
C CYS A 244 -46.24 6.93 38.79
N ALA A 245 -46.69 7.93 39.55
CA ALA A 245 -47.29 7.74 40.87
C ALA A 245 -48.77 7.38 40.75
N THR A 246 -49.30 6.54 41.64
CA THR A 246 -50.74 6.21 41.66
C THR A 246 -51.57 7.38 42.16
N CYS A 247 -52.73 7.63 41.55
CA CYS A 247 -53.66 8.65 42.02
C CYS A 247 -54.14 8.34 43.46
N PRO A 248 -54.18 9.35 44.35
CA PRO A 248 -54.71 9.21 45.71
C PRO A 248 -56.23 8.99 45.74
#